data_AF-A0A1A2N5K6-F1
#
_entry.id   AF-A0A1A2N5K6-F1
#
_cell.length_a   1.000
_cell.length_b   1.000
_cell.length_c   1.000
_cell.angle_alpha   90.00
_cell.angle_beta   90.00
_cell.angle_gamma   90.00
#
_symmetry.space_group_name_H-M   'P 1'
#
loop_
_entity.id
_entity.type
_entity.pdbx_description
1 polymer ?
#
loop_
_entity_poly.entity_id
_entity_poly.type
_entity_poly.pdbx_seq_one_letter_code
_entity_poly.pdbx_strand_id
1 'polypeptide(L)'
;MPAATVETIDPVDSEVGTLDGTAGLPADDTAKPKLPQSQAPTPTRRAIALIVTIVAAVACLAGWLGFRAHQSQQTKNQQNQFLQAAKQGAVNLTTIDWHHPEADVQRILDAATGQFYDDFAQRSKPFIDVVKQVQATTVGTITAAGLESQTRDTAQVLVAASVQTSDASAPNQVARAWRMRIFVQRIDGRIKVSNVEFVS
;
A
#
# COMPACT_ATOMS: atom_id res chain seq x y z
N MET A 1 14.45 51.12 34.42
CA MET A 1 15.82 50.64 34.10
C MET A 1 16.11 50.95 32.63
N PRO A 2 17.39 51.04 32.21
CA PRO A 2 17.88 52.01 31.21
C PRO A 2 17.79 51.49 29.75
N ALA A 3 18.19 52.22 28.69
CA ALA A 3 19.03 53.43 28.52
C ALA A 3 18.45 54.32 27.37
N ALA A 4 18.73 55.62 27.14
CA ALA A 4 19.99 56.38 27.03
C ALA A 4 20.96 55.80 25.95
N THR A 5 21.55 56.54 25.00
CA THR A 5 21.53 57.99 24.62
C THR A 5 21.52 58.03 23.04
N VAL A 6 21.79 59.07 22.23
CA VAL A 6 22.46 60.40 22.27
C VAL A 6 21.60 61.40 21.44
N GLU A 7 21.96 62.70 21.45
CA GLU A 7 21.35 63.81 20.68
C GLU A 7 22.38 64.38 19.66
N THR A 8 22.63 65.70 19.59
CA THR A 8 23.82 66.36 18.97
C THR A 8 23.78 66.44 17.41
N ILE A 9 23.77 67.59 16.70
CA ILE A 9 24.00 69.03 17.01
C ILE A 9 23.15 69.94 16.08
N ASP A 10 22.75 71.11 16.60
CA ASP A 10 22.38 72.36 15.91
C ASP A 10 23.38 73.47 16.35
N PRO A 11 23.54 74.62 15.65
CA PRO A 11 23.24 74.98 14.26
C PRO A 11 24.51 75.62 13.59
N VAL A 12 24.36 76.46 12.55
CA VAL A 12 25.10 77.74 12.39
C VAL A 12 24.52 78.61 11.26
N ASP A 13 24.49 79.93 11.50
CA ASP A 13 23.92 80.98 10.65
C ASP A 13 24.75 81.26 9.36
N SER A 14 24.24 81.98 8.37
CA SER A 14 24.27 83.47 8.40
C SER A 14 23.35 84.11 7.35
N GLU A 15 22.64 85.17 7.75
CA GLU A 15 22.10 86.19 6.84
C GLU A 15 23.21 87.11 6.27
N VAL A 16 22.92 87.83 5.17
CA VAL A 16 23.02 89.30 5.01
C VAL A 16 22.86 89.71 3.53
N GLY A 17 22.15 90.82 3.27
CA GLY A 17 22.20 91.54 1.97
C GLY A 17 20.93 91.35 1.10
N THR A 18 19.85 92.11 1.30
CA THR A 18 19.62 93.53 0.93
C THR A 18 19.08 93.73 -0.50
N LEU A 19 17.86 94.28 -0.57
CA LEU A 19 17.27 95.23 -1.56
C LEU A 19 17.89 95.29 -2.98
N ASP A 20 17.11 95.24 -4.07
CA ASP A 20 16.05 96.21 -4.42
C ASP A 20 15.00 95.60 -5.40
N GLY A 21 13.97 96.36 -5.78
CA GLY A 21 12.84 95.90 -6.60
C GLY A 21 12.92 96.15 -8.11
N THR A 22 11.80 95.90 -8.79
CA THR A 22 11.48 96.23 -10.21
C THR A 22 11.95 95.26 -11.31
N ALA A 23 11.14 94.24 -11.59
CA ALA A 23 10.74 93.81 -12.94
C ALA A 23 9.55 92.82 -12.85
N GLY A 24 8.70 92.73 -13.86
CA GLY A 24 7.55 91.80 -13.89
C GLY A 24 7.64 90.77 -15.02
N LEU A 25 6.92 89.65 -14.85
CA LEU A 25 6.69 88.55 -15.82
C LEU A 25 7.92 87.64 -16.08
N PRO A 26 7.84 86.37 -15.66
CA PRO A 26 7.48 85.25 -16.57
C PRO A 26 6.17 84.56 -16.11
N ALA A 27 5.40 83.78 -16.89
CA ALA A 27 5.57 82.96 -18.10
C ALA A 27 5.77 81.44 -17.84
N ASP A 28 4.87 80.67 -18.47
CA ASP A 28 4.79 79.20 -18.68
C ASP A 28 4.62 78.26 -17.46
N ASP A 29 3.66 77.32 -17.58
CA ASP A 29 3.43 76.21 -16.64
C ASP A 29 3.08 74.94 -17.45
N THR A 30 4.07 74.04 -17.61
CA THR A 30 4.02 72.92 -18.55
C THR A 30 3.52 71.63 -17.89
N ALA A 31 2.27 71.25 -18.22
CA ALA A 31 1.61 70.07 -17.68
C ALA A 31 2.31 68.75 -18.07
N LYS A 32 2.47 67.85 -17.08
CA LYS A 32 3.25 66.59 -17.22
C LYS A 32 2.48 65.49 -18.01
N PRO A 33 3.17 64.64 -18.80
CA PRO A 33 2.51 63.57 -19.56
C PRO A 33 1.89 62.48 -18.69
N LYS A 34 0.70 61.99 -19.08
CA LYS A 34 0.09 60.78 -18.49
C LYS A 34 0.66 59.52 -19.15
N LEU A 35 1.09 58.56 -18.34
CA LEU A 35 1.45 57.21 -18.79
C LEU A 35 0.18 56.42 -19.19
N PRO A 36 0.23 55.59 -20.25
CA PRO A 36 -0.92 54.79 -20.69
C PRO A 36 -1.18 53.62 -19.73
N GLN A 37 -2.44 53.44 -19.32
CA GLN A 37 -2.86 52.28 -18.54
C GLN A 37 -2.98 51.05 -19.45
N SER A 38 -2.20 50.01 -19.18
CA SER A 38 -2.28 48.75 -19.93
C SER A 38 -3.58 48.02 -19.61
N GLN A 39 -4.47 47.92 -20.59
CA GLN A 39 -5.71 47.14 -20.46
C GLN A 39 -5.41 45.66 -20.62
N ALA A 40 -5.56 44.87 -19.55
CA ALA A 40 -5.48 43.42 -19.62
C ALA A 40 -6.59 42.88 -20.55
N PRO A 41 -6.28 42.06 -21.57
CA PRO A 41 -7.26 41.59 -22.53
C PRO A 41 -8.27 40.66 -21.85
N THR A 42 -9.58 40.97 -21.98
CA THR A 42 -10.64 40.12 -21.45
C THR A 42 -10.68 38.78 -22.22
N PRO A 43 -10.73 37.62 -21.53
CA PRO A 43 -10.73 36.33 -22.20
C PRO A 43 -12.02 36.16 -23.01
N THR A 44 -11.90 36.10 -24.33
CA THR A 44 -13.04 35.85 -25.23
C THR A 44 -13.69 34.51 -24.87
N ARG A 45 -15.03 34.41 -25.02
CA ARG A 45 -15.80 33.19 -24.67
C ARG A 45 -15.21 31.89 -25.26
N ARG A 46 -14.53 31.95 -26.40
CA ARG A 46 -13.82 30.83 -27.03
C ARG A 46 -12.66 30.30 -26.17
N ALA A 47 -11.88 31.17 -25.54
CA ALA A 47 -10.79 30.77 -24.64
C ALA A 47 -11.33 30.10 -23.37
N ILE A 48 -12.41 30.64 -22.80
CA ILE A 48 -13.10 30.04 -21.64
C ILE A 48 -13.64 28.64 -22.00
N ALA A 49 -14.29 28.49 -23.15
CA ALA A 49 -14.78 27.19 -23.63
C ALA A 49 -13.66 26.17 -23.86
N LEU A 50 -12.50 26.60 -24.38
CA LEU A 50 -11.33 25.75 -24.55
C LEU A 50 -10.81 25.25 -23.20
N ILE A 51 -10.66 26.16 -22.22
CA ILE A 51 -10.21 25.81 -20.86
C ILE A 51 -11.17 24.82 -20.20
N VAL A 52 -12.48 25.06 -20.25
CA VAL A 52 -13.50 24.15 -19.70
C VAL A 52 -13.43 22.77 -20.38
N THR A 53 -13.21 22.71 -21.70
CA THR A 53 -13.08 21.44 -22.44
C THR A 53 -11.82 20.66 -22.00
N ILE A 54 -10.69 21.36 -21.80
CA ILE A 54 -9.45 20.74 -21.32
C ILE A 54 -9.62 20.22 -19.88
N VAL A 55 -10.23 21.02 -18.99
CA VAL A 55 -10.51 20.62 -17.60
C VAL A 55 -11.42 19.39 -17.55
N ALA A 56 -12.49 19.36 -18.37
CA ALA A 56 -13.37 18.21 -18.47
C ALA A 56 -12.65 16.95 -18.98
N ALA A 57 -11.82 17.07 -20.02
CA ALA A 57 -11.02 15.95 -20.54
C ALA A 57 -10.04 15.40 -19.50
N VAL A 58 -9.33 16.29 -18.77
CA VAL A 58 -8.42 15.89 -17.69
C VAL A 58 -9.18 15.23 -16.54
N ALA A 59 -10.35 15.74 -16.16
CA ALA A 59 -11.19 15.13 -15.12
C ALA A 59 -11.70 13.73 -15.52
N CYS A 60 -12.14 13.55 -16.76
CA CYS A 60 -12.53 12.24 -17.29
C CYS A 60 -11.37 11.24 -17.32
N LEU A 61 -10.18 11.68 -17.74
CA LEU A 61 -8.96 10.85 -17.72
C LEU A 61 -8.55 10.48 -16.29
N ALA A 62 -8.54 11.44 -15.36
CA ALA A 62 -8.21 11.20 -13.96
C ALA A 62 -9.21 10.23 -13.31
N GLY A 63 -10.52 10.39 -13.58
CA GLY A 63 -11.56 9.46 -13.13
C GLY A 63 -11.38 8.05 -13.70
N TRP A 64 -11.07 7.93 -14.99
CA TRP A 64 -10.82 6.63 -15.64
C TRP A 64 -9.57 5.93 -15.09
N LEU A 65 -8.47 6.66 -14.92
CA LEU A 65 -7.24 6.12 -14.31
C LEU A 65 -7.48 5.73 -12.85
N GLY A 66 -8.20 6.56 -12.08
CA GLY A 66 -8.56 6.29 -10.69
C GLY A 66 -9.45 5.06 -10.54
N PHE A 67 -10.47 4.91 -11.39
CA PHE A 67 -11.33 3.72 -11.43
C PHE A 67 -10.53 2.46 -11.79
N ARG A 68 -9.68 2.51 -12.83
CA ARG A 68 -8.82 1.40 -13.25
C ARG A 68 -7.80 1.02 -12.16
N ALA A 69 -7.28 2.00 -11.42
CA ALA A 69 -6.41 1.77 -10.27
C ALA A 69 -7.17 1.10 -9.10
N HIS A 70 -8.37 1.58 -8.75
CA HIS A 70 -9.24 0.96 -7.76
C HIS A 70 -9.58 -0.49 -8.10
N GLN A 71 -9.95 -0.76 -9.36
CA GLN A 71 -10.28 -2.11 -9.83
C GLN A 71 -9.04 -3.03 -9.78
N SER A 72 -7.86 -2.53 -10.18
CA SER A 72 -6.58 -3.25 -10.00
C SER A 72 -6.30 -3.57 -8.53
N GLN A 73 -6.60 -2.63 -7.62
CA GLN A 73 -6.37 -2.81 -6.19
C GLN A 73 -7.33 -3.83 -5.56
N GLN A 74 -8.60 -3.89 -6.00
CA GLN A 74 -9.56 -4.91 -5.57
C GLN A 74 -9.08 -6.32 -5.95
N THR A 75 -8.61 -6.53 -7.18
CA THR A 75 -8.08 -7.83 -7.62
C THR A 75 -6.84 -8.23 -6.80
N LYS A 76 -5.88 -7.31 -6.59
CA LYS A 76 -4.69 -7.57 -5.75
C LYS A 76 -5.06 -7.94 -4.31
N ASN A 77 -6.07 -7.29 -3.73
CA ASN A 77 -6.53 -7.60 -2.38
C ASN A 77 -7.11 -9.02 -2.28
N GLN A 78 -7.86 -9.48 -3.29
CA GLN A 78 -8.35 -10.86 -3.35
C GLN A 78 -7.21 -11.87 -3.54
N GLN A 79 -6.25 -11.59 -4.43
CA GLN A 79 -5.06 -12.40 -4.64
C GLN A 79 -4.26 -12.58 -3.34
N ASN A 80 -4.05 -11.50 -2.59
CA ASN A 80 -3.39 -11.54 -1.28
C ASN A 80 -4.15 -12.37 -0.25
N GLN A 81 -5.48 -12.35 -0.22
CA GLN A 81 -6.28 -13.21 0.68
C GLN A 81 -6.09 -14.70 0.37
N PHE A 82 -6.19 -15.10 -0.91
CA PHE A 82 -5.98 -16.50 -1.30
C PHE A 82 -4.53 -16.94 -1.05
N LEU A 83 -3.55 -16.08 -1.32
CA LEU A 83 -2.13 -16.35 -1.05
C LEU A 83 -1.84 -16.48 0.46
N GLN A 84 -2.45 -15.64 1.30
CA GLN A 84 -2.33 -15.77 2.76
C GLN A 84 -3.01 -17.02 3.29
N ALA A 85 -4.22 -17.34 2.82
CA ALA A 85 -4.93 -18.55 3.20
C ALA A 85 -4.16 -19.83 2.81
N ALA A 86 -3.59 -19.87 1.60
CA ALA A 86 -2.76 -21.00 1.16
C ALA A 86 -1.41 -21.07 1.91
N LYS A 87 -0.76 -19.94 2.23
CA LYS A 87 0.41 -19.92 3.11
C LYS A 87 0.09 -20.46 4.52
N GLN A 88 -1.02 -20.04 5.10
CA GLN A 88 -1.46 -20.54 6.42
C GLN A 88 -1.85 -22.03 6.36
N GLY A 89 -2.49 -22.46 5.27
CA GLY A 89 -2.73 -23.87 4.97
C GLY A 89 -1.42 -24.66 4.93
N ALA A 90 -0.44 -24.21 4.14
CA ALA A 90 0.88 -24.84 4.07
C ALA A 90 1.58 -24.95 5.43
N VAL A 91 1.55 -23.88 6.24
CA VAL A 91 2.09 -23.90 7.62
C VAL A 91 1.34 -24.90 8.49
N ASN A 92 0.00 -24.91 8.46
CA ASN A 92 -0.83 -25.87 9.22
C ASN A 92 -0.59 -27.33 8.78
N LEU A 93 -0.22 -27.58 7.52
CA LEU A 93 0.08 -28.91 6.98
C LEU A 93 1.51 -29.37 7.26
N THR A 94 2.40 -28.45 7.67
CA THR A 94 3.83 -28.71 7.90
C THR A 94 4.29 -28.40 9.33
N THR A 95 3.37 -27.94 10.19
CA THR A 95 3.62 -27.62 11.60
C THR A 95 2.61 -28.36 12.47
N ILE A 96 3.08 -29.35 13.21
CA ILE A 96 2.26 -30.26 14.02
C ILE A 96 2.95 -30.43 15.37
N ASP A 97 2.19 -30.20 16.44
CA ASP A 97 2.61 -30.33 17.83
C ASP A 97 1.96 -31.57 18.47
N TRP A 98 2.75 -32.36 19.20
CA TRP A 98 2.27 -33.58 19.85
C TRP A 98 1.35 -33.30 21.05
N HIS A 99 1.35 -32.08 21.60
CA HIS A 99 0.61 -31.76 22.83
C HIS A 99 -0.92 -31.70 22.63
N HIS A 100 -1.42 -31.32 21.45
CA HIS A 100 -2.87 -31.14 21.20
C HIS A 100 -3.36 -31.65 19.82
N PRO A 101 -2.98 -32.87 19.36
CA PRO A 101 -3.21 -33.30 17.99
C PRO A 101 -4.70 -33.51 17.64
N GLU A 102 -5.57 -33.84 18.61
CA GLU A 102 -7.02 -33.86 18.38
C GLU A 102 -7.57 -32.48 17.96
N ALA A 103 -7.13 -31.41 18.62
CA ALA A 103 -7.56 -30.04 18.30
C ALA A 103 -7.01 -29.57 16.96
N ASP A 104 -5.76 -29.94 16.65
CA ASP A 104 -5.12 -29.63 15.37
C ASP A 104 -5.74 -30.39 14.19
N VAL A 105 -6.10 -31.66 14.37
CA VAL A 105 -6.87 -32.43 13.38
C VAL A 105 -8.23 -31.78 13.11
N GLN A 106 -8.98 -31.39 14.15
CA GLN A 106 -10.28 -30.71 13.96
C GLN A 106 -10.09 -29.36 13.24
N ARG A 107 -9.08 -28.58 13.64
CA ARG A 107 -8.71 -27.29 13.01
C ARG A 107 -8.35 -27.43 11.52
N ILE A 108 -7.70 -28.54 11.13
CA ILE A 108 -7.40 -28.86 9.72
C ILE A 108 -8.67 -29.26 8.97
N LEU A 109 -9.52 -30.10 9.56
CA LEU A 109 -10.81 -30.52 8.96
C LEU A 109 -11.77 -29.34 8.77
N ASP A 110 -11.87 -28.43 9.74
CA ASP A 110 -12.66 -27.21 9.64
C ASP A 110 -12.15 -26.26 8.53
N ALA A 111 -10.84 -26.29 8.26
CA ALA A 111 -10.21 -25.56 7.15
C ALA A 111 -10.23 -26.32 5.80
N ALA A 112 -10.68 -27.58 5.78
CA ALA A 112 -10.68 -28.45 4.60
C ALA A 112 -12.07 -28.54 3.92
N THR A 113 -12.07 -29.01 2.68
CA THR A 113 -13.26 -29.41 1.90
C THR A 113 -12.87 -30.40 0.80
N GLY A 114 -13.84 -31.03 0.14
CA GLY A 114 -13.61 -31.96 -0.97
C GLY A 114 -12.64 -33.09 -0.63
N GLN A 115 -11.90 -33.55 -1.63
CA GLN A 115 -11.03 -34.72 -1.50
C GLN A 115 -10.00 -34.58 -0.36
N PHE A 116 -9.44 -33.38 -0.12
CA PHE A 116 -8.51 -33.19 0.99
C PHE A 116 -9.18 -33.39 2.36
N TYR A 117 -10.45 -33.01 2.53
CA TYR A 117 -11.21 -33.33 3.74
C TYR A 117 -11.39 -34.84 3.89
N ASP A 118 -11.80 -35.53 2.81
CA ASP A 118 -12.09 -36.96 2.84
C ASP A 118 -10.84 -37.82 3.13
N ASP A 119 -9.74 -37.57 2.40
CA ASP A 119 -8.44 -38.25 2.60
C ASP A 119 -7.88 -38.01 4.02
N PHE A 120 -7.99 -36.79 4.55
CA PHE A 120 -7.48 -36.45 5.88
C PHE A 120 -8.37 -37.00 6.99
N ALA A 121 -9.70 -36.93 6.84
CA ALA A 121 -10.66 -37.49 7.80
C ALA A 121 -10.47 -39.00 7.95
N GLN A 122 -10.30 -39.73 6.84
CA GLN A 122 -10.07 -41.18 6.86
C GLN A 122 -8.79 -41.59 7.59
N ARG A 123 -7.73 -40.76 7.52
CA ARG A 123 -6.39 -41.07 8.06
C ARG A 123 -6.12 -40.44 9.44
N SER A 124 -6.99 -39.54 9.89
CA SER A 124 -6.85 -38.74 11.11
C SER A 124 -6.52 -39.54 12.39
N LYS A 125 -7.28 -40.60 12.68
CA LYS A 125 -7.11 -41.41 13.91
C LYS A 125 -5.73 -42.07 14.04
N PRO A 126 -5.30 -42.97 13.13
CA PRO A 126 -3.97 -43.59 13.24
C PRO A 126 -2.83 -42.58 13.12
N PHE A 127 -3.06 -41.40 12.51
CA PHE A 127 -2.09 -40.32 12.51
C PHE A 127 -1.87 -39.70 13.90
N ILE A 128 -2.94 -39.46 14.68
CA ILE A 128 -2.85 -38.97 16.06
C ILE A 128 -2.01 -39.93 16.92
N ASP A 129 -2.26 -41.24 16.81
CA ASP A 129 -1.56 -42.26 17.60
C ASP A 129 -0.05 -42.26 17.31
N VAL A 130 0.35 -42.16 16.03
CA VAL A 130 1.77 -42.11 15.62
C VAL A 130 2.45 -40.81 16.08
N VAL A 131 1.79 -39.66 15.97
CA VAL A 131 2.33 -38.38 16.46
C VAL A 131 2.57 -38.44 17.97
N LYS A 132 1.64 -39.02 18.73
CA LYS A 132 1.80 -39.22 20.19
C LYS A 132 2.89 -40.21 20.55
N GLN A 133 3.03 -41.30 19.79
CA GLN A 133 4.02 -42.34 20.07
C GLN A 133 5.47 -41.90 19.80
N VAL A 134 5.70 -41.12 18.74
CA VAL A 134 7.06 -40.72 18.33
C VAL A 134 7.51 -39.39 18.96
N GLN A 135 6.57 -38.58 19.46
CA GLN A 135 6.80 -37.21 19.95
C GLN A 135 7.52 -36.31 18.91
N ALA A 136 7.32 -36.63 17.62
CA ALA A 136 7.93 -35.89 16.52
C ALA A 136 7.28 -34.52 16.36
N THR A 137 8.08 -33.46 16.49
CA THR A 137 7.68 -32.09 16.17
C THR A 137 8.20 -31.76 14.78
N THR A 138 7.33 -31.29 13.89
CA THR A 138 7.74 -30.81 12.56
C THR A 138 7.42 -29.32 12.44
N VAL A 139 8.31 -28.56 11.82
CA VAL A 139 8.19 -27.11 11.60
C VAL A 139 8.42 -26.81 10.12
N GLY A 140 7.44 -26.17 9.48
CA GLY A 140 7.51 -25.75 8.09
C GLY A 140 7.71 -24.25 7.93
N THR A 141 8.84 -23.85 7.34
CA THR A 141 9.12 -22.46 6.96
C THR A 141 8.77 -22.25 5.49
N ILE A 142 7.79 -21.39 5.18
CA ILE A 142 7.43 -21.08 3.80
C ILE A 142 8.49 -20.16 3.17
N THR A 143 9.22 -20.66 2.18
CA THR A 143 10.32 -19.94 1.52
C THR A 143 9.83 -19.11 0.33
N ALA A 144 8.80 -19.59 -0.39
CA ALA A 144 8.11 -18.83 -1.43
C ALA A 144 6.65 -19.30 -1.57
N ALA A 145 5.78 -18.42 -2.07
CA ALA A 145 4.48 -18.83 -2.58
C ALA A 145 4.02 -17.88 -3.69
N GLY A 146 3.34 -18.42 -4.70
CA GLY A 146 2.82 -17.68 -5.85
C GLY A 146 1.48 -18.23 -6.30
N LEU A 147 0.62 -17.34 -6.79
CA LEU A 147 -0.68 -17.70 -7.35
C LEU A 147 -0.48 -18.24 -8.77
N GLU A 148 -0.89 -19.49 -9.02
CA GLU A 148 -0.78 -20.16 -10.32
C GLU A 148 -2.02 -19.89 -11.19
N SER A 149 -3.21 -19.96 -10.59
CA SER A 149 -4.46 -19.56 -11.24
C SER A 149 -5.51 -19.09 -10.22
N GLN A 150 -6.50 -18.32 -10.68
CA GLN A 150 -7.60 -17.83 -9.85
C GLN A 150 -8.89 -17.66 -10.68
N THR A 151 -10.02 -17.99 -10.07
CA THR A 151 -11.39 -17.65 -10.51
C THR A 151 -12.06 -16.74 -9.48
N ARG A 152 -13.38 -16.52 -9.55
CA ARG A 152 -14.12 -15.80 -8.50
C ARG A 152 -14.07 -16.53 -7.15
N ASP A 153 -14.16 -17.86 -7.19
CA ASP A 153 -14.46 -18.70 -6.02
C ASP A 153 -13.43 -19.82 -5.77
N THR A 154 -12.46 -20.00 -6.67
CA THR A 154 -11.35 -20.96 -6.53
C THR A 154 -10.00 -20.31 -6.86
N ALA A 155 -8.92 -20.84 -6.31
CA ALA A 155 -7.55 -20.50 -6.70
C ALA A 155 -6.59 -21.68 -6.52
N GLN A 156 -5.49 -21.66 -7.28
CA GLN A 156 -4.35 -22.59 -7.16
C GLN A 156 -3.12 -21.79 -6.74
N VAL A 157 -2.45 -22.23 -5.68
CA VAL A 157 -1.26 -21.56 -5.14
C VAL A 157 -0.12 -22.56 -5.07
N LEU A 158 0.97 -22.26 -5.78
CA LEU A 158 2.23 -22.98 -5.65
C LEU A 158 2.97 -22.45 -4.43
N VAL A 159 3.34 -23.34 -3.51
CA VAL A 159 4.06 -23.04 -2.28
C VAL A 159 5.36 -23.85 -2.24
N ALA A 160 6.47 -23.17 -1.97
CA ALA A 160 7.73 -23.79 -1.60
C ALA A 160 7.94 -23.64 -0.10
N ALA A 161 8.23 -24.75 0.57
CA ALA A 161 8.45 -24.81 2.01
C ALA A 161 9.77 -25.53 2.31
N SER A 162 10.45 -25.12 3.38
CA SER A 162 11.53 -25.87 4.00
C SER A 162 11.00 -26.52 5.27
N VAL A 163 10.97 -27.85 5.30
CA VAL A 163 10.37 -28.63 6.38
C VAL A 163 11.49 -29.27 7.21
N GLN A 164 11.51 -28.98 8.51
CA GLN A 164 12.43 -29.57 9.48
C GLN A 164 11.64 -30.42 10.47
N THR A 165 11.98 -31.71 10.56
CA THR A 165 11.46 -32.63 11.59
C THR A 165 12.48 -32.76 12.72
N SER A 166 11.96 -32.89 13.95
CA SER A 166 12.71 -33.04 15.18
C SER A 166 12.03 -34.13 16.00
N ASP A 167 12.79 -35.11 16.48
CA ASP A 167 12.30 -36.21 17.31
C ASP A 167 13.31 -36.56 18.41
N ALA A 168 12.89 -37.41 19.35
CA ALA A 168 13.70 -37.77 20.51
C ALA A 168 15.03 -38.49 20.19
N SER A 169 15.20 -39.02 18.98
CA SER A 169 16.46 -39.62 18.50
C SER A 169 17.28 -38.67 17.63
N ALA A 170 16.63 -37.76 16.90
CA ALA A 170 17.27 -36.82 15.98
C ALA A 170 16.65 -35.40 16.10
N PRO A 171 17.07 -34.59 17.10
CA PRO A 171 16.47 -33.29 17.36
C PRO A 171 16.79 -32.22 16.29
N ASN A 172 17.90 -32.36 15.56
CA ASN A 172 18.35 -31.41 14.53
C ASN A 172 18.52 -32.11 13.17
N GLN A 173 17.43 -32.54 12.54
CA GLN A 173 17.48 -33.05 11.16
C GLN A 173 17.69 -31.90 10.15
N VAL A 174 18.34 -32.20 9.02
CA VAL A 174 18.54 -31.22 7.94
C VAL A 174 17.19 -30.92 7.28
N ALA A 175 16.80 -29.63 7.26
CA ALA A 175 15.56 -29.17 6.66
C ALA A 175 15.50 -29.49 5.15
N ARG A 176 14.36 -29.99 4.68
CA ARG A 176 14.15 -30.43 3.29
C ARG A 176 13.22 -29.48 2.55
N ALA A 177 13.63 -29.02 1.38
CA ALA A 177 12.82 -28.16 0.53
C ALA A 177 11.79 -28.97 -0.27
N TRP A 178 10.50 -28.71 -0.05
CA TRP A 178 9.37 -29.31 -0.77
C TRP A 178 8.62 -28.24 -1.58
N ARG A 179 7.94 -28.67 -2.65
CA ARG A 179 7.00 -27.85 -3.41
C ARG A 179 5.63 -28.53 -3.46
N MET A 180 4.59 -27.74 -3.28
CA MET A 180 3.20 -28.20 -3.28
C MET A 180 2.29 -27.21 -4.02
N ARG A 181 1.32 -27.72 -4.77
CA ARG A 181 0.18 -26.97 -5.30
C ARG A 181 -0.98 -27.14 -4.35
N ILE A 182 -1.42 -26.04 -3.74
CA ILE A 182 -2.58 -26.00 -2.85
C ILE A 182 -3.76 -25.42 -3.63
N PHE A 183 -4.83 -26.20 -3.71
CA PHE A 183 -6.11 -25.77 -4.27
C PHE A 183 -6.95 -25.22 -3.13
N VAL A 184 -7.46 -24.00 -3.30
CA VAL A 184 -8.32 -23.34 -2.33
C VAL A 184 -9.64 -22.93 -2.96
N GLN A 185 -10.72 -23.03 -2.17
CA GLN A 185 -12.07 -22.72 -2.59
C GLN A 185 -12.76 -21.86 -1.54
N ARG A 186 -13.57 -20.89 -1.99
CA ARG A 186 -14.41 -20.07 -1.12
C ARG A 186 -15.75 -20.77 -0.89
N ILE A 187 -16.06 -21.06 0.37
CA ILE A 187 -17.32 -21.67 0.82
C ILE A 187 -17.79 -20.91 2.06
N ASP A 188 -19.06 -20.51 2.11
CA ASP A 188 -19.66 -19.70 3.19
C ASP A 188 -18.82 -18.45 3.53
N GLY A 189 -18.33 -17.76 2.50
CA GLY A 189 -17.44 -16.60 2.61
C GLY A 189 -15.98 -16.91 3.02
N ARG A 190 -15.73 -18.04 3.69
CA ARG A 190 -14.41 -18.50 4.15
C ARG A 190 -13.62 -19.16 3.03
N ILE A 191 -12.29 -19.10 3.08
CA ILE A 191 -11.41 -19.82 2.16
C ILE A 191 -10.99 -21.13 2.84
N LYS A 192 -11.22 -22.26 2.17
CA LYS A 192 -10.85 -23.62 2.60
C LYS A 192 -9.87 -24.26 1.61
N VAL A 193 -9.08 -25.23 2.07
CA VAL A 193 -8.23 -26.08 1.21
C VAL A 193 -9.07 -27.23 0.65
N SER A 194 -9.10 -27.41 -0.68
CA SER A 194 -9.89 -28.44 -1.35
C SER A 194 -9.06 -29.62 -1.87
N ASN A 195 -7.79 -29.39 -2.23
CA ASN A 195 -6.83 -30.42 -2.63
C ASN A 195 -5.38 -29.93 -2.36
N VAL A 196 -4.45 -30.86 -2.19
CA VAL A 196 -3.00 -30.59 -2.06
C VAL A 196 -2.24 -31.61 -2.90
N GLU A 197 -1.52 -31.13 -3.91
CA GLU A 197 -0.63 -31.94 -4.75
C GLU A 197 0.83 -31.62 -4.44
N PHE A 198 1.70 -32.62 -4.44
CA PHE A 198 3.15 -32.40 -4.45
C PHE A 198 3.63 -32.25 -5.89
N VAL A 199 4.52 -31.29 -6.14
CA VAL A 199 5.14 -31.07 -7.46
C VAL A 199 6.64 -31.26 -7.35
N SER A 200 7.19 -32.14 -8.20
CA SER A 200 8.61 -32.54 -8.22
C SER A 200 9.44 -31.63 -9.13
#